data_AF-A0A2P4PAA7-F1
#
_entry.id   AF-A0A2P4PAA7-F1
#
_cell.length_a   1.000
_cell.length_b   1.000
_cell.length_c   1.000
_cell.angle_alpha   90.00
_cell.angle_beta   90.00
_cell.angle_gamma   90.00
#
_symmetry.space_group_name_H-M   'P 1'
#
loop_
_entity.id
_entity.type
_entity.pdbx_description
1 polymer ?
#
loop_
_entity_poly.entity_id
_entity_poly.type
_entity_poly.pdbx_seq_one_letter_code
_entity_poly.pdbx_strand_id
1 'polypeptide(L)' 'SDIYSFSMIMWEFTSGVPPFNNRAHDLELSLSICKEEERPKIIENTPQCYIDLMRKCW' A
#
# COMPACT_ATOMS: atom_id res chain seq x y z
N SER A 1 0.59 10.43 6.91
CA SER A 1 -0.18 10.83 5.72
C SER A 1 0.69 10.78 4.47
N ASP A 2 1.55 11.76 4.20
CA ASP A 2 2.25 11.86 2.89
C ASP A 2 3.19 10.70 2.57
N ILE A 3 3.97 10.25 3.57
CA ILE A 3 4.91 9.12 3.41
C ILE A 3 4.15 7.81 3.14
N TYR A 4 3.05 7.57 3.85
CA TYR A 4 2.19 6.41 3.60
C TYR A 4 1.56 6.50 2.20
N SER A 5 1.01 7.65 1.81
CA SER A 5 0.45 7.85 0.48
C SER A 5 1.49 7.62 -0.63
N PHE A 6 2.76 8.02 -0.41
CA PHE A 6 3.85 7.73 -1.33
C PHE A 6 4.06 6.22 -1.52
N SER A 7 4.02 5.44 -0.45
CA SER A 7 4.12 3.97 -0.53
C SER A 7 2.95 3.35 -1.31
N MET A 8 1.75 3.93 -1.20
CA MET A 8 0.57 3.46 -1.93
C MET A 8 0.68 3.76 -3.43
N ILE A 9 1.21 4.93 -3.80
CA ILE A 9 1.49 5.29 -5.20
C ILE A 9 2.55 4.35 -5.80
N MET A 10 3.63 4.08 -5.06
CA MET A 10 4.64 3.12 -5.50
C MET A 10 4.05 1.73 -5.71
N TRP A 11 3.17 1.29 -4.79
CA TRP A 11 2.49 0.00 -4.91
C TRP A 11 1.55 -0.04 -6.11
N GLU A 12 0.79 1.02 -6.37
CA GLU A 12 -0.08 1.14 -7.55
C GLU A 12 0.72 1.06 -8.85
N PHE A 13 1.91 1.69 -8.90
CA PHE A 13 2.77 1.63 -10.06
C PHE A 13 3.31 0.22 -10.33
N THR A 14 3.65 -0.54 -9.28
CA THR A 14 4.18 -1.91 -9.43
C THR A 14 3.08 -2.94 -9.66
N SER A 15 1.87 -2.72 -9.15
CA SER A 15 0.73 -3.62 -9.32
C SER A 15 -0.09 -3.34 -10.57
N GLY A 16 -0.08 -2.10 -11.07
CA GLY A 16 -0.98 -1.61 -12.11
C GLY A 16 -2.44 -1.50 -11.66
N VAL A 17 -2.69 -1.52 -10.34
CA VAL A 17 -4.02 -1.63 -9.75
C VAL A 17 -4.15 -0.60 -8.61
N PRO A 18 -5.29 0.10 -8.49
CA PRO A 18 -5.53 0.99 -7.35
C PRO A 18 -5.42 0.25 -6.00
N PRO A 19 -4.77 0.82 -4.98
CA PRO A 19 -4.69 0.22 -3.65
C PRO A 19 -6.09 -0.08 -3.09
N PHE A 20 -6.28 -1.28 -2.55
CA PHE A 20 -7.55 -1.73 -1.96
C PHE A 20 -8.77 -1.65 -2.89
N ASN A 21 -8.59 -1.83 -4.21
CA ASN A 21 -9.66 -1.75 -5.22
C ASN A 21 -10.87 -2.68 -5.01
N ASN A 22 -10.74 -3.67 -4.13
CA ASN A 22 -11.76 -4.66 -3.81
C ASN A 22 -12.59 -4.29 -2.56
N ARG A 23 -12.37 -3.10 -2.00
CA ARG A 23 -12.97 -2.62 -0.75
C ARG A 23 -13.55 -1.23 -0.92
N ALA A 24 -14.56 -0.90 -0.13
CA ALA A 24 -15.04 0.48 -0.03
C ALA A 24 -13.99 1.34 0.70
N HIS A 25 -13.79 2.57 0.22
CA HIS A 25 -12.89 3.53 0.86
C HIS A 25 -13.63 4.31 1.95
N ASP A 26 -13.92 3.61 3.05
CA ASP A 26 -14.69 4.13 4.17
C ASP A 26 -13.85 4.19 5.48
N LEU A 27 -14.53 4.49 6.59
CA LEU A 27 -13.91 4.58 7.90
C LEU A 27 -13.37 3.22 8.37
N GLU A 28 -14.00 2.11 7.98
CA GLU A 28 -13.55 0.77 8.38
C GLU A 28 -12.19 0.45 7.75
N LEU A 29 -12.03 0.69 6.44
CA LEU A 29 -10.73 0.57 5.77
C LEU A 29 -9.67 1.53 6.35
N SER A 30 -10.08 2.76 6.67
CA SER A 30 -9.15 3.73 7.27
C SER A 30 -8.65 3.24 8.64
N LEU A 31 -9.51 2.63 9.44
CA LEU A 31 -9.16 2.07 10.74
C LEU A 31 -8.30 0.80 10.62
N SER A 32 -8.56 -0.09 9.66
CA SER A 32 -7.74 -1.30 9.44
C SER A 32 -6.31 -0.95 9.03
N ILE A 33 -6.16 0.06 8.16
CA ILE A 33 -4.86 0.61 7.76
C ILE A 33 -4.12 1.20 8.96
N CYS A 34 -4.80 2.04 9.76
CA CYS A 34 -4.19 2.68 10.94
C CYS A 34 -3.79 1.70 12.04
N LYS A 35 -4.46 0.54 12.12
CA LYS A 35 -4.10 -0.55 13.05
C LYS A 35 -3.05 -1.51 12.50
N GLU A 36 -2.56 -1.25 11.28
CA GLU A 36 -1.61 -2.10 10.55
C GLU A 36 -2.11 -3.52 10.23
N GLU A 37 -3.42 -3.75 10.35
CA GLU A 37 -4.05 -5.03 10.02
C GLU A 37 -4.10 -5.25 8.50
N GLU A 38 -4.03 -4.17 7.72
CA GLU A 38 -4.09 -4.20 6.27
C GLU A 38 -2.93 -3.45 5.61
N ARG A 39 -2.09 -4.21 4.89
CA ARG A 39 -1.05 -3.72 4.00
C ARG A 39 -1.22 -4.37 2.63
N PRO A 40 -1.00 -3.64 1.51
CA PRO A 40 -1.05 -4.24 0.19
C PRO A 40 -0.02 -5.37 0.04
N LYS A 41 -0.38 -6.45 -0.66
CA LYS A 41 0.54 -7.57 -0.90
C LYS A 41 1.65 -7.13 -1.86
N ILE A 42 2.89 -7.47 -1.55
CA ILE A 42 4.02 -7.21 -2.45
C ILE A 42 3.82 -8.04 -3.74
N ILE A 43 3.92 -7.36 -4.88
CA ILE A 43 3.75 -7.96 -6.20
C ILE A 43 5.04 -8.69 -6.58
N GLU A 44 4.89 -9.88 -7.14
CA GLU A 44 6.01 -10.67 -7.66
C GLU A 44 6.79 -9.86 -8.71
N ASN A 45 8.12 -9.97 -8.69
CA ASN A 45 9.05 -9.19 -9.53
C ASN A 45 9.16 -7.69 -9.19
N THR A 46 8.55 -7.20 -8.11
CA THR A 46 8.86 -5.84 -7.62
C THR A 46 10.34 -5.77 -7.22
N PRO A 47 11.13 -4.80 -7.72
CA PRO A 47 12.53 -4.66 -7.35
C PRO A 47 12.71 -4.54 -5.83
N GLN A 48 13.71 -5.21 -5.25
CA GLN A 48 13.90 -5.25 -3.80
C GLN A 48 14.01 -3.86 -3.17
N CYS A 49 14.67 -2.91 -3.85
CA CYS A 49 14.77 -1.53 -3.36
C CYS A 49 13.40 -0.83 -3.23
N TYR A 50 12.44 -1.15 -4.10
CA TYR A 50 11.07 -0.65 -4.01
C TYR A 50 10.33 -1.30 -2.84
N ILE A 51 10.50 -2.61 -2.65
CA ILE A 51 9.92 -3.34 -1.51
C ILE A 51 10.40 -2.74 -0.18
N ASP A 52 11.71 -2.53 -0.06
CA ASP A 52 12.33 -1.98 1.15
C ASP A 52 11.87 -0.54 1.40
N LEU A 53 11.76 0.27 0.35
CA LEU A 53 11.28 1.65 0.48
C LEU A 53 9.79 1.70 0.85
N MET A 54 8.93 0.92 0.19
CA MET A 54 7.50 0.85 0.53
C MET A 54 7.29 0.45 1.99
N ARG A 55 8.01 -0.59 2.47
CA ARG A 55 7.93 -1.04 3.87
C ARG A 55 8.41 -0.01 4.89
N LYS A 56 9.36 0.86 4.53
CA LYS A 56 9.80 1.97 5.40
C LYS A 56 8.79 3.12 5.43
N CYS A 57 8.02 3.26 4.37
CA CYS A 57 7.02 4.32 4.23
C CYS A 57 5.63 3.92 4.77
N TRP A 58 5.44 2.62 5.01
CA TRP A 58 4.34 2.01 5.74
C TRP A 58 4.34 2.39 7.21
#